data_AF-A0A968GJN2-F1
#
_entry.id   AF-A0A968GJN2-F1
#
_cell.length_a   1.000
_cell.length_b   1.000
_cell.length_c   1.000
_cell.angle_alpha   90.00
_cell.angle_beta   90.00
_cell.angle_gamma   90.00
#
_symmetry.space_group_name_H-M   'P 1'
#
loop_
_entity.id
_entity.type
_entity.pdbx_description
1 polymer ?
#
loop_
_entity_poly.entity_id
_entity_poly.type
_entity_poly.pdbx_seq_one_letter_code
_entity_poly.pdbx_strand_id
1 'polypeptide(L)'
;MLIDTLAENPWLVAVTWGVLSIFDFTATMVYSKAYREFLSVNITYEGGMEMNPVFEKDVQQLRWFSPRYFVSMLVVALLIALAGIWFPTVWFEMLAGAALLLVLITDLRHIENLGIVWFLISNPNSFKGKIEQSYALSQRRVAVGTFNIGMLYLIVFFLVGRVFFIGGAVICVLFAIRHLLLSSRKLRKTS
;
A
#
# COMPACT_ATOMS: atom_id res chain seq x y z
N MET A 1 -19.72 -4.91 16.45
CA MET A 1 -20.06 -6.20 15.80
C MET A 1 -18.96 -6.67 14.87
N LEU A 2 -18.66 -5.99 13.75
CA LEU A 2 -17.61 -6.48 12.82
C LEU A 2 -16.19 -6.53 13.43
N ILE A 3 -15.76 -5.47 14.11
CA ILE A 3 -14.42 -5.42 14.75
C ILE A 3 -14.31 -6.49 15.84
N ASP A 4 -15.39 -6.73 16.60
CA ASP A 4 -15.44 -7.79 17.62
C ASP A 4 -15.25 -9.16 16.97
N THR A 5 -15.99 -9.45 15.88
CA THR A 5 -15.82 -10.69 15.11
C THR A 5 -14.39 -10.87 14.61
N LEU A 6 -13.74 -9.81 14.12
CA LEU A 6 -12.34 -9.87 13.68
C LEU A 6 -11.39 -10.14 14.85
N ALA A 7 -11.59 -9.49 15.99
CA ALA A 7 -10.75 -9.65 17.18
C ALA A 7 -10.88 -11.04 17.81
N GLU A 8 -12.07 -11.64 17.74
CA GLU A 8 -12.35 -13.00 18.23
C GLU A 8 -11.89 -14.10 17.24
N ASN A 9 -11.70 -13.77 15.97
CA ASN A 9 -11.36 -14.73 14.92
C ASN A 9 -10.09 -14.30 14.18
N PRO A 10 -8.89 -14.59 14.72
CA PRO A 10 -7.63 -14.13 14.13
C PRO A 10 -7.38 -14.60 12.70
N TRP A 11 -7.89 -15.79 12.37
CA TRP A 11 -7.84 -16.34 11.02
C TRP A 11 -8.62 -15.49 10.01
N LEU A 12 -9.73 -14.84 10.41
CA LEU A 12 -10.47 -13.92 9.53
C LEU A 12 -9.65 -12.68 9.19
N VAL A 13 -8.90 -12.14 10.16
CA VAL A 13 -7.96 -11.03 9.91
C VAL A 13 -6.88 -11.46 8.93
N ALA A 14 -6.28 -12.63 9.13
CA ALA A 14 -5.24 -13.17 8.25
C ALA A 14 -5.74 -13.42 6.82
N VAL A 15 -6.93 -14.02 6.66
CA VAL A 15 -7.54 -14.26 5.34
C VAL A 15 -7.90 -12.94 4.66
N THR A 16 -8.54 -12.02 5.38
CA THR A 16 -8.92 -10.70 4.83
C THR A 16 -7.69 -9.94 4.38
N TRP A 17 -6.65 -9.90 5.23
CA TRP A 17 -5.37 -9.28 4.90
C TRP A 17 -4.71 -9.94 3.68
N GLY A 18 -4.76 -11.28 3.59
CA GLY A 18 -4.23 -12.02 2.44
C GLY A 18 -4.96 -11.71 1.13
N VAL A 19 -6.29 -11.62 1.15
CA VAL A 19 -7.10 -11.23 -0.03
C VAL A 19 -6.74 -9.82 -0.49
N LEU A 20 -6.67 -8.87 0.44
CA LEU A 20 -6.27 -7.48 0.13
C LEU A 20 -4.84 -7.43 -0.42
N SER A 21 -3.92 -8.21 0.15
CA SER A 21 -2.54 -8.31 -0.36
C SER A 21 -2.48 -8.88 -1.79
N ILE A 22 -3.28 -9.90 -2.10
CA ILE A 22 -3.36 -10.42 -3.49
C ILE A 22 -3.86 -9.33 -4.45
N PHE A 23 -4.83 -8.53 -4.01
CA PHE A 23 -5.30 -7.39 -4.81
C PHE A 23 -4.20 -6.34 -5.01
N ASP A 24 -3.51 -5.92 -3.93
CA ASP A 24 -2.35 -5.01 -3.96
C ASP A 24 -1.31 -5.43 -5.01
N PHE A 25 -0.90 -6.71 -4.96
CA PHE A 25 0.06 -7.25 -5.91
C PHE A 25 -0.48 -7.24 -7.34
N THR A 26 -1.70 -7.74 -7.54
CA THR A 26 -2.32 -7.81 -8.87
C THR A 26 -2.47 -6.43 -9.48
N ALA A 27 -2.95 -5.46 -8.71
CA ALA A 27 -3.13 -4.09 -9.15
C ALA A 27 -1.79 -3.40 -9.46
N THR A 28 -0.74 -3.69 -8.69
CA THR A 28 0.64 -3.26 -8.98
C THR A 28 1.11 -3.78 -10.34
N MET A 29 0.90 -5.06 -10.63
CA MET A 29 1.29 -5.68 -11.90
C MET A 29 0.51 -5.11 -13.09
N VAL A 30 -0.81 -4.95 -12.95
CA VAL A 30 -1.66 -4.32 -13.98
C VAL A 30 -1.21 -2.89 -14.24
N TYR A 31 -1.02 -2.10 -13.19
CA TYR A 31 -0.55 -0.72 -13.32
C TYR A 31 0.84 -0.66 -13.96
N SER A 32 1.73 -1.59 -13.62
CA SER A 32 3.07 -1.67 -14.22
C SER A 32 3.08 -1.96 -15.70
N LYS A 33 2.21 -2.88 -16.14
CA LYS A 33 2.00 -3.15 -17.55
C LYS A 33 1.48 -1.91 -18.27
N ALA A 34 0.42 -1.29 -17.75
CA ALA A 34 -0.17 -0.09 -18.35
C ALA A 34 0.80 1.10 -18.40
N TYR A 35 1.67 1.24 -17.39
CA TYR A 35 2.68 2.28 -17.39
C TYR A 35 3.68 2.11 -18.53
N ARG A 36 4.14 0.89 -18.78
CA ARG A 36 5.08 0.59 -19.87
C ARG A 36 4.47 0.81 -21.24
N GLU A 37 3.26 0.31 -21.42
CA GLU A 37 2.59 0.33 -22.73
C GLU A 37 2.06 1.71 -23.10
N PHE A 38 1.65 2.51 -22.11
CA PHE A 38 0.90 3.74 -22.37
C PHE A 38 1.39 4.95 -21.57
N LEU A 39 1.44 4.88 -20.23
CA LEU A 39 1.67 6.09 -19.43
C LEU A 39 3.09 6.67 -19.57
N SER A 40 4.10 5.84 -19.84
CA SER A 40 5.51 6.27 -19.87
C SER A 40 5.82 7.36 -20.90
N VAL A 41 4.96 7.53 -21.90
CA VAL A 41 5.05 8.61 -22.90
C VAL A 41 4.77 9.98 -22.25
N ASN A 42 3.82 10.03 -21.34
CA ASN A 42 3.29 11.26 -20.75
C ASN A 42 3.71 11.48 -19.30
N ILE A 43 3.96 10.41 -18.54
CA ILE A 43 4.33 10.46 -17.13
C ILE A 43 5.56 9.58 -16.95
N THR A 44 6.66 10.16 -16.48
CA THR A 44 7.89 9.42 -16.19
C THR A 44 8.28 9.58 -14.73
N TYR A 45 8.55 8.46 -14.06
CA TYR A 45 9.04 8.43 -12.68
C TYR A 45 10.55 8.17 -12.63
N GLU A 46 11.28 9.01 -11.89
CA GLU A 46 12.69 8.79 -11.60
C GLU A 46 12.89 7.51 -10.78
N GLY A 47 13.69 6.57 -11.27
CA GLY A 47 13.89 5.25 -10.63
C GLY A 47 12.77 4.24 -10.91
N GLY A 48 11.82 4.58 -11.78
CA GLY A 48 10.69 3.73 -12.09
C GLY A 48 9.50 3.93 -11.15
N MET A 49 8.42 3.20 -11.42
CA MET A 49 7.15 3.38 -10.72
C MET A 49 7.09 2.68 -9.36
N GLU A 50 7.85 1.59 -9.20
CA GLU A 50 7.80 0.78 -7.99
C GLU A 50 8.62 1.46 -6.90
N MET A 51 7.95 1.83 -5.82
CA MET A 51 8.57 2.57 -4.73
C MET A 51 9.23 1.65 -3.70
N ASN A 52 8.83 0.37 -3.65
CA ASN A 52 9.39 -0.60 -2.74
C ASN A 52 10.65 -1.26 -3.34
N PRO A 53 11.85 -1.00 -2.76
CA PRO A 53 13.09 -1.53 -3.31
C PRO A 53 13.17 -3.07 -3.30
N VAL A 54 12.37 -3.72 -2.44
CA VAL A 54 12.37 -5.19 -2.31
C VAL A 54 11.78 -5.87 -3.55
N PHE A 55 10.73 -5.29 -4.13
CA PHE A 55 9.98 -5.88 -5.25
C PHE A 55 10.23 -5.16 -6.58
N GLU A 56 11.03 -4.10 -6.58
CA GLU A 56 11.35 -3.28 -7.75
C GLU A 56 11.75 -4.13 -8.97
N LYS A 57 12.64 -5.11 -8.80
CA LYS A 57 13.09 -5.98 -9.90
C LYS A 57 11.98 -6.88 -10.44
N ASP A 58 11.10 -7.38 -9.57
CA ASP A 58 10.03 -8.30 -9.98
C ASP A 58 8.96 -7.53 -10.78
N VAL A 59 8.61 -6.32 -10.30
CA VAL A 59 7.68 -5.41 -10.99
C VAL A 59 8.29 -4.93 -12.31
N GLN A 60 9.57 -4.54 -12.32
CA GLN A 60 10.30 -4.18 -13.54
C GLN A 60 10.46 -5.34 -14.54
N GLN A 61 10.26 -6.59 -14.13
CA GLN A 61 10.28 -7.72 -15.05
C GLN A 61 8.88 -8.23 -15.40
N LEU A 62 7.83 -7.56 -14.89
CA LEU A 62 6.44 -7.99 -15.01
C LEU A 62 6.26 -9.47 -14.63
N ARG A 63 6.96 -9.93 -13.57
CA ARG A 63 6.81 -11.28 -13.04
C ARG A 63 5.49 -11.42 -12.29
N TRP A 64 4.46 -11.88 -12.99
CA TRP A 64 3.13 -12.17 -12.42
C TRP A 64 3.16 -13.22 -11.31
N PHE A 65 4.24 -13.99 -11.21
CA PHE A 65 4.49 -14.88 -10.08
C PHE A 65 5.83 -14.52 -9.43
N SER A 66 5.78 -13.97 -8.22
CA SER A 66 6.96 -13.76 -7.37
C SER A 66 6.88 -14.70 -6.16
N PRO A 67 7.68 -15.79 -6.13
CA PRO A 67 7.74 -16.68 -4.97
C PRO A 67 8.09 -15.94 -3.68
N ARG A 68 8.91 -14.88 -3.78
CA ARG A 68 9.29 -14.04 -2.65
C ARG A 68 8.08 -13.33 -2.07
N TYR A 69 7.27 -12.71 -2.91
CA TYR A 69 6.05 -12.05 -2.49
C TYR A 69 5.10 -13.04 -1.79
N PHE A 70 4.86 -14.19 -2.41
CA PHE A 70 3.95 -15.20 -1.86
C PHE A 70 4.43 -15.75 -0.51
N VAL A 71 5.72 -16.05 -0.37
CA VAL A 71 6.30 -16.49 0.91
C VAL A 71 6.18 -15.39 1.96
N SER A 72 6.53 -14.14 1.63
CA SER A 72 6.37 -13.02 2.57
C SER A 72 4.92 -12.83 3.00
N MET A 73 3.98 -12.94 2.07
CA MET A 73 2.54 -12.87 2.35
C MET A 73 2.09 -13.99 3.29
N LEU A 74 2.44 -15.25 3.00
CA LEU A 74 2.10 -16.37 3.87
C LEU A 74 2.70 -16.23 5.27
N VAL A 75 3.94 -15.76 5.37
CA VAL A 75 4.60 -15.52 6.66
C VAL A 75 3.84 -14.45 7.45
N VAL A 76 3.48 -13.31 6.84
CA VAL A 76 2.74 -12.26 7.53
C VAL A 76 1.33 -12.72 7.93
N ALA A 77 0.62 -13.42 7.05
CA ALA A 77 -0.70 -13.98 7.36
C ALA A 77 -0.63 -14.97 8.55
N LEU A 78 0.39 -15.84 8.57
CA LEU A 78 0.65 -16.74 9.69
C LEU A 78 0.96 -15.98 10.98
N LEU A 79 1.81 -14.95 10.92
CA LEU A 79 2.13 -14.11 12.07
C LEU A 79 0.90 -13.38 12.63
N ILE A 80 0.00 -12.90 11.77
CA ILE A 80 -1.28 -12.32 12.19
C ILE A 80 -2.13 -13.35 12.92
N ALA A 81 -2.29 -14.55 12.35
CA ALA A 81 -3.09 -15.61 12.98
C ALA A 81 -2.50 -16.04 14.33
N LEU A 82 -1.18 -16.21 14.41
CA LEU A 82 -0.49 -16.52 15.66
C LEU A 82 -0.62 -15.39 16.68
N ALA A 83 -0.50 -14.12 16.26
CA ALA A 83 -0.63 -12.99 17.18
C ALA A 83 -1.99 -12.99 17.91
N GLY A 84 -3.08 -13.39 17.25
CA GLY A 84 -4.38 -13.47 17.91
C GLY A 84 -4.56 -14.65 18.87
N ILE A 85 -3.64 -15.62 18.88
CA ILE A 85 -3.60 -16.69 19.88
C ILE A 85 -2.80 -16.24 21.11
N TRP A 86 -1.70 -15.51 20.90
CA TRP A 86 -0.72 -15.22 21.94
C TRP A 86 -0.87 -13.84 22.58
N PHE A 87 -1.49 -12.86 21.90
CA PHE A 87 -1.62 -11.51 22.42
C PHE A 87 -2.97 -11.28 23.11
N PRO A 88 -3.02 -10.44 24.15
CA PRO A 88 -4.29 -9.97 24.70
C PRO A 88 -5.17 -9.33 23.61
N THR A 89 -6.48 -9.51 23.70
CA THR A 89 -7.45 -9.07 22.68
C THR A 89 -7.28 -7.61 22.28
N VAL A 90 -6.99 -6.71 23.23
CA VAL A 90 -6.77 -5.27 22.95
C VAL A 90 -5.57 -5.03 22.02
N TRP A 91 -4.48 -5.78 22.20
CA TRP A 91 -3.28 -5.67 21.38
C TRP A 91 -3.49 -6.33 20.02
N PHE A 92 -4.23 -7.44 19.99
CA PHE A 92 -4.61 -8.07 18.74
C PHE A 92 -5.55 -7.20 17.90
N GLU A 93 -6.55 -6.55 18.51
CA GLU A 93 -7.44 -5.61 17.83
C GLU A 93 -6.64 -4.44 17.21
N MET A 94 -5.69 -3.88 17.96
CA MET A 94 -4.79 -2.85 17.44
C MET A 94 -3.93 -3.37 16.27
N LEU A 95 -3.38 -4.58 16.36
CA LEU A 95 -2.60 -5.20 15.29
C LEU A 95 -3.44 -5.47 14.04
N ALA A 96 -4.67 -5.97 14.21
CA ALA A 96 -5.62 -6.20 13.13
C ALA A 96 -5.95 -4.88 12.41
N GLY A 97 -6.15 -3.81 13.18
CA GLY A 97 -6.35 -2.47 12.64
C GLY A 97 -5.14 -1.97 11.85
N ALA A 98 -3.93 -2.14 12.37
CA ALA A 98 -2.71 -1.80 11.66
C ALA A 98 -2.58 -2.57 10.33
N ALA A 99 -2.78 -3.89 10.36
CA ALA A 99 -2.64 -4.74 9.18
C ALA A 99 -3.68 -4.41 8.09
N LEU A 100 -4.96 -4.37 8.46
CA LEU A 100 -6.06 -4.22 7.50
C LEU A 100 -6.18 -2.78 6.97
N LEU A 101 -6.01 -1.78 7.83
CA LEU A 101 -6.19 -0.38 7.41
C LEU A 101 -5.01 0.13 6.57
N LEU A 102 -3.79 -0.37 6.78
CA LEU A 102 -2.65 -0.02 5.92
C LEU A 102 -2.82 -0.60 4.51
N VAL A 103 -3.13 -1.90 4.41
CA VAL A 103 -3.30 -2.55 3.10
C VAL A 103 -4.47 -1.91 2.34
N LEU A 104 -5.58 -1.60 3.03
CA LEU A 104 -6.73 -0.91 2.43
C LEU A 104 -6.34 0.44 1.80
N ILE A 105 -5.54 1.26 2.46
CA ILE A 105 -5.10 2.55 1.88
C ILE A 105 -4.22 2.33 0.65
N THR A 106 -3.40 1.30 0.69
CA THR A 106 -2.51 0.95 -0.42
C THR A 106 -3.36 0.51 -1.63
N ASP A 107 -4.37 -0.32 -1.38
CA ASP A 107 -5.36 -0.75 -2.39
C ASP A 107 -6.15 0.43 -2.97
N LEU A 108 -6.62 1.36 -2.13
CA LEU A 108 -7.32 2.57 -2.58
C LEU A 108 -6.44 3.42 -3.51
N ARG A 109 -5.14 3.51 -3.23
CA ARG A 109 -4.18 4.18 -4.11
C ARG A 109 -3.98 3.42 -5.42
N HIS A 110 -3.96 2.08 -5.37
CA HIS A 110 -3.93 1.28 -6.60
C HIS A 110 -5.18 1.49 -7.45
N ILE A 111 -6.36 1.59 -6.83
CA ILE A 111 -7.62 1.92 -7.52
C ILE A 111 -7.52 3.31 -8.15
N GLU A 112 -7.01 4.33 -7.44
CA GLU A 112 -6.79 5.68 -8.01
C GLU A 112 -5.87 5.62 -9.24
N ASN A 113 -4.74 4.92 -9.12
CA ASN A 113 -3.76 4.78 -10.19
C ASN A 113 -4.34 4.08 -11.43
N LEU A 114 -5.10 2.99 -11.23
CA LEU A 114 -5.78 2.28 -12.30
C LEU A 114 -6.92 3.13 -12.91
N GLY A 115 -7.61 3.93 -12.10
CA GLY A 115 -8.60 4.90 -12.56
C GLY A 115 -7.98 5.94 -13.50
N ILE A 116 -6.79 6.46 -13.17
CA ILE A 116 -6.04 7.38 -14.05
C ILE A 116 -5.70 6.70 -15.38
N VAL A 117 -5.18 5.46 -15.34
CA VAL A 117 -4.91 4.68 -16.56
C VAL A 117 -6.17 4.57 -17.42
N TRP A 118 -7.27 4.12 -16.82
CA TRP A 118 -8.53 3.91 -17.52
C TRP A 118 -9.07 5.21 -18.14
N PHE A 119 -9.00 6.32 -17.41
CA PHE A 119 -9.43 7.63 -17.89
C PHE A 119 -8.60 8.09 -19.10
N LEU A 120 -7.29 7.92 -19.04
CA LEU A 120 -6.39 8.34 -20.12
C LEU A 120 -6.51 7.46 -21.38
N ILE A 121 -6.76 6.15 -21.21
CA ILE A 121 -7.06 5.26 -22.34
C ILE A 121 -8.39 5.65 -22.99
N SER A 122 -9.40 5.98 -22.18
CA SER A 122 -10.74 6.32 -22.68
C SER A 122 -10.78 7.68 -23.37
N ASN A 123 -9.94 8.63 -22.95
CA ASN A 123 -9.86 9.97 -23.53
C ASN A 123 -8.40 10.40 -23.75
N PRO A 124 -7.69 9.90 -24.78
CA PRO A 124 -6.26 10.19 -24.97
C PRO A 124 -5.92 11.68 -25.09
N ASN A 125 -6.88 12.48 -25.57
CA ASN A 125 -6.73 13.93 -25.75
C ASN A 125 -6.95 14.75 -24.46
N SER A 126 -7.36 14.11 -23.35
CA SER A 126 -7.61 14.80 -22.07
C SER A 126 -6.33 15.16 -21.32
N PHE A 127 -5.20 14.57 -21.70
CA PHE A 127 -3.89 14.86 -21.11
C PHE A 127 -3.01 15.57 -22.12
N LYS A 128 -2.44 16.71 -21.73
CA LYS A 128 -1.55 17.50 -22.56
C LYS A 128 -0.24 17.75 -21.82
N GLY A 129 0.87 17.55 -22.52
CA GLY A 129 2.21 17.75 -21.99
C GLY A 129 2.84 16.47 -21.44
N LYS A 130 3.89 16.65 -20.65
CA LYS A 130 4.66 15.60 -20.01
C LYS A 130 4.93 15.97 -18.57
N ILE A 131 4.77 15.01 -17.65
CA ILE A 131 5.11 15.16 -16.24
C ILE A 131 6.28 14.26 -15.94
N GLU A 132 7.37 14.84 -15.45
CA GLU A 132 8.49 14.09 -14.90
C GLU A 132 8.48 14.23 -13.38
N GLN A 133 8.25 13.13 -12.67
CA GLN A 133 8.20 13.13 -11.22
C GLN A 133 9.52 12.60 -10.65
N SER A 134 10.16 13.43 -9.83
CA SER A 134 11.33 12.99 -9.07
C SER A 134 10.94 11.93 -8.04
N TYR A 135 11.90 11.09 -7.69
CA TYR A 135 11.69 10.05 -6.67
C TYR A 135 11.34 10.68 -5.33
N ALA A 136 12.04 11.75 -4.96
CA ALA A 136 11.80 12.47 -3.71
C ALA A 136 10.38 13.04 -3.62
N LEU A 137 9.88 13.67 -4.69
CA LEU A 137 8.51 14.19 -4.73
C LEU A 137 7.49 13.05 -4.62
N SER A 138 7.72 11.96 -5.34
CA SER A 138 6.84 10.79 -5.33
C SER A 138 6.73 10.19 -3.93
N GLN A 139 7.87 9.99 -3.25
CA GLN A 139 7.92 9.50 -1.87
C GLN A 139 7.22 10.46 -0.88
N ARG A 140 7.43 11.78 -1.02
CA ARG A 140 6.79 12.79 -0.15
C ARG A 140 5.28 12.85 -0.33
N ARG A 141 4.77 12.75 -1.56
CA ARG A 141 3.32 12.71 -1.82
C ARG A 141 2.68 11.52 -1.10
N VAL A 142 3.32 10.36 -1.17
CA VAL A 142 2.84 9.16 -0.46
C VAL A 142 2.88 9.37 1.05
N ALA A 143 3.98 9.91 1.57
CA ALA A 143 4.07 10.20 3.00
C ALA A 143 2.95 11.13 3.49
N VAL A 144 2.70 12.24 2.79
CA VAL A 144 1.61 13.18 3.16
C VAL A 144 0.25 12.50 3.06
N GLY A 145 -0.01 11.77 1.97
CA GLY A 145 -1.26 11.05 1.78
C GLY A 145 -1.53 10.05 2.90
N THR A 146 -0.56 9.19 3.21
CA THR A 146 -0.69 8.20 4.29
C THR A 146 -0.77 8.85 5.67
N PHE A 147 -0.02 9.92 5.93
CA PHE A 147 -0.12 10.67 7.19
C PHE A 147 -1.52 11.25 7.39
N ASN A 148 -2.11 11.85 6.35
CA ASN A 148 -3.46 12.41 6.41
C ASN A 148 -4.51 11.34 6.73
N ILE A 149 -4.38 10.14 6.15
CA ILE A 149 -5.27 9.03 6.52
C ILE A 149 -5.02 8.55 7.95
N GLY A 150 -3.76 8.52 8.41
CA GLY A 150 -3.45 8.24 9.81
C GLY A 150 -4.14 9.20 10.77
N MET A 151 -4.16 10.50 10.45
CA MET A 151 -4.89 11.51 11.21
C MET A 151 -6.41 11.29 11.17
N LEU A 152 -6.96 10.89 10.01
CA LEU A 152 -8.36 10.53 9.89
C LEU A 152 -8.71 9.34 10.81
N TYR A 153 -7.87 8.30 10.88
CA TYR A 153 -8.10 7.19 11.80
C TYR A 153 -8.03 7.60 13.27
N LEU A 154 -7.18 8.56 13.66
CA LEU A 154 -7.22 9.12 15.02
C LEU A 154 -8.54 9.82 15.31
N ILE A 155 -9.08 10.59 14.35
CA ILE A 155 -10.40 11.22 14.50
C ILE A 155 -11.47 10.14 14.69
N VAL A 156 -11.47 9.10 13.85
CA VAL A 156 -12.41 7.97 13.98
C VAL A 156 -12.24 7.24 15.31
N PHE A 157 -11.01 7.09 15.81
CA PHE A 157 -10.76 6.54 17.14
C PHE A 157 -11.46 7.35 18.24
N PHE A 158 -11.35 8.69 18.23
CA PHE A 158 -12.03 9.52 19.23
C PHE A 158 -13.56 9.46 19.13
N LEU A 159 -14.10 9.19 17.95
CA LEU A 159 -15.56 9.05 17.73
C LEU A 159 -16.10 7.68 18.14
N VAL A 160 -15.34 6.60 17.86
CA VAL A 160 -15.82 5.21 18.00
C VAL A 160 -15.25 4.52 19.25
N GLY A 161 -14.12 4.99 19.78
CA GLY A 161 -13.48 4.47 20.99
C GLY A 161 -12.80 3.11 20.81
N ARG A 162 -12.41 2.72 19.58
CA ARG A 162 -11.86 1.39 19.27
C ARG A 162 -10.37 1.42 18.91
N VAL A 163 -9.57 0.65 19.65
CA VAL A 163 -8.10 0.59 19.50
C VAL A 163 -7.67 0.08 18.12
N PHE A 164 -8.56 -0.59 17.39
CA PHE A 164 -8.41 -0.90 15.97
C PHE A 164 -7.96 0.32 15.15
N PHE A 165 -8.59 1.47 15.35
CA PHE A 165 -8.26 2.68 14.61
C PHE A 165 -6.94 3.33 15.08
N ILE A 166 -6.55 3.15 16.35
CA ILE A 166 -5.21 3.54 16.82
C ILE A 166 -4.15 2.73 16.05
N GLY A 167 -4.37 1.42 15.88
CA GLY A 167 -3.50 0.56 15.10
C GLY A 167 -3.28 1.08 13.69
N GLY A 168 -4.39 1.39 12.99
CA GLY A 168 -4.36 2.00 11.67
C GLY A 168 -3.64 3.35 11.65
N ALA A 169 -3.89 4.22 12.63
CA ALA A 169 -3.24 5.52 12.71
C ALA A 169 -1.72 5.40 12.89
N VAL A 170 -1.28 4.61 13.86
CA VAL A 170 0.13 4.41 14.19
C VAL A 170 0.88 3.86 12.98
N ILE A 171 0.37 2.81 12.35
CA ILE A 171 1.06 2.23 11.20
C ILE A 171 1.12 3.19 10.02
N CYS A 172 0.08 4.00 9.79
CA CYS A 172 0.09 5.01 8.74
C CYS A 172 1.14 6.08 8.98
N VAL A 173 1.30 6.54 10.23
CA VAL A 173 2.35 7.50 10.60
C VAL A 173 3.73 6.89 10.41
N LEU A 174 3.95 5.66 10.86
CA LEU A 174 5.23 4.96 10.67
C LEU A 174 5.55 4.76 9.18
N PHE A 175 4.55 4.41 8.38
CA PHE A 175 4.70 4.24 6.94
C PHE A 175 4.98 5.59 6.25
N ALA A 176 4.32 6.66 6.66
CA ALA A 176 4.61 8.01 6.19
C ALA A 176 6.04 8.46 6.52
N ILE A 177 6.51 8.23 7.74
CA ILE A 177 7.89 8.49 8.16
C ILE A 177 8.87 7.70 7.29
N ARG A 178 8.61 6.40 7.07
CA ARG A 178 9.43 5.57 6.18
C ARG A 178 9.53 6.18 4.78
N HIS A 179 8.44 6.64 4.21
CA HIS A 179 8.43 7.31 2.90
C HIS A 179 9.19 8.65 2.91
N LEU A 180 9.09 9.45 3.98
CA LEU A 180 9.91 10.67 4.12
C LEU A 180 11.40 10.36 4.17
N LEU A 181 11.80 9.34 4.93
CA LEU A 181 13.20 8.91 5.02
C LEU A 181 13.71 8.40 3.67
N LEU A 182 12.90 7.63 2.95
CA LEU A 182 13.22 7.17 1.59
C LEU A 182 13.34 8.34 0.60
N SER A 183 12.60 9.43 0.78
CA SER A 183 12.67 10.60 -0.12
C SER A 183 14.07 11.24 -0.19
N SER A 184 14.89 11.04 0.84
CA SER A 184 16.27 11.54 0.90
C SER A 184 17.29 10.58 0.28
N ARG A 185 16.86 9.38 -0.17
CA ARG A 185 17.74 8.41 -0.81
C ARG A 185 18.18 8.93 -2.18
N LYS A 186 19.51 9.03 -2.39
CA LYS A 186 20.07 9.29 -3.71
C LYS A 186 19.86 8.06 -4.59
N LEU A 187 19.10 8.20 -5.66
CA LEU A 187 19.05 7.18 -6.70
C LEU A 187 20.38 7.17 -7.45
N ARG A 188 20.91 5.97 -7.69
CA ARG A 188 22.09 5.83 -8.55
C ARG A 188 21.59 6.11 -9.97
N LYS A 189 22.12 7.16 -10.63
CA LYS A 189 21.84 7.39 -12.05
C LYS A 189 22.30 6.16 -12.82
N THR A 190 21.35 5.40 -13.36
CA THR A 190 21.63 4.43 -14.42
C THR A 190 21.81 5.26 -15.69
N SER A 191 23.06 5.58 -15.99
CA SER A 191 23.51 6.14 -17.27
C SER A 191 23.34 5.13 -18.38
#